data_AF-A0AB34HLV1-F1
#
_entry.id   AF-A0AB34HLV1-F1
#
_cell.length_a   1.000
_cell.length_b   1.000
_cell.length_c   1.000
_cell.angle_alpha   90.00
_cell.angle_beta   90.00
_cell.angle_gamma   90.00
#
_symmetry.space_group_name_H-M   'P 1'
#
loop_
_entity.id
_entity.type
_entity.pdbx_description
1 polymer ?
#
loop_
_entity_poly.entity_id
_entity_poly.type
_entity_poly.pdbx_seq_one_letter_code
_entity_poly.pdbx_strand_id
1 'polypeptide(L)'
;MLVAVFINNDVKFLNNHSLVKDAQEKANAALLDYTLCHYPHCGDKFQQLLLCLVEVRALSMQAKEYLYHKHLGNEMPRNNLLIEMLQAKQT
;
A
#
# COMPACT_ATOMS: atom_id res chain seq x y z
N MET A 1 8.69 6.81 1.30
CA MET A 1 7.29 6.62 0.86
C MET A 1 6.88 5.15 0.64
N LEU A 2 7.77 4.23 0.23
CA LEU A 2 7.42 2.80 0.05
C LEU A 2 6.94 2.08 1.33
N VAL A 3 7.41 2.50 2.51
CA VAL A 3 7.10 1.81 3.77
C VAL A 3 5.61 1.91 4.16
N ALA A 4 4.95 3.04 3.92
CA ALA A 4 3.53 3.22 4.28
C ALA A 4 2.58 2.42 3.37
N VAL A 5 2.96 2.17 2.10
CA VAL A 5 2.16 1.39 1.15
C VAL A 5 2.24 -0.11 1.45
N PHE A 6 3.28 -0.56 2.16
CA PHE A 6 3.47 -1.97 2.50
C PHE A 6 2.78 -2.43 3.78
N ILE A 7 2.32 -1.52 4.65
CA ILE A 7 1.61 -1.87 5.89
C ILE A 7 0.15 -2.16 5.55
N ASN A 8 -0.01 -3.32 4.91
CA ASN A 8 -1.27 -3.86 4.46
C ASN A 8 -2.06 -4.33 5.69
N ASN A 9 -3.14 -3.61 6.04
CA ASN A 9 -4.15 -4.07 7.00
C ASN A 9 -4.93 -5.31 6.49
N ASP A 10 -4.78 -5.65 5.20
CA ASP A 10 -5.44 -6.79 4.53
C ASP A 10 -4.66 -8.11 4.56
N VAL A 11 -3.59 -8.21 5.36
CA VAL A 11 -3.05 -9.55 5.64
C VAL A 11 -3.83 -10.11 6.82
N LYS A 12 -4.93 -10.81 6.51
CA LYS A 12 -5.75 -11.57 7.48
C LYS A 12 -4.96 -12.60 8.32
N PHE A 13 -3.65 -12.72 8.08
CA PHE A 13 -2.70 -13.64 8.71
C PHE A 13 -1.49 -12.96 9.38
N LEU A 14 -1.53 -11.64 9.62
CA LEU A 14 -0.48 -11.01 10.43
C LEU A 14 -0.71 -11.36 11.91
N ASN A 15 0.03 -12.34 12.40
CA ASN A 15 0.02 -12.81 13.80
C ASN A 15 0.22 -11.68 14.83
N ASN A 16 0.69 -10.51 14.40
CA ASN A 16 0.98 -9.34 15.22
C ASN A 16 0.31 -8.06 14.70
N HIS A 17 -1.02 -8.04 14.62
CA HIS A 17 -1.79 -6.84 14.29
C HIS A 17 -1.41 -5.61 15.14
N SER A 18 -0.95 -5.81 16.38
CA SER A 18 -0.45 -4.75 17.26
C SER A 18 0.82 -4.07 16.73
N LEU A 19 1.80 -4.84 16.26
CA LEU A 19 3.05 -4.31 15.71
C LEU A 19 2.83 -3.54 14.41
N VAL A 20 1.89 -4.02 13.59
CA VAL A 20 1.49 -3.39 12.33
C VAL A 20 0.81 -2.05 12.60
N LYS A 21 -0.07 -2.00 13.61
CA LYS A 21 -0.71 -0.77 14.06
C LYS A 21 0.30 0.22 14.63
N ASP A 22 1.19 -0.23 15.52
CA ASP A 22 2.23 0.60 16.13
C ASP A 22 3.21 1.16 15.07
N ALA A 23 3.61 0.33 14.09
CA ALA A 23 4.43 0.78 12.97
C ALA A 23 3.71 1.82 12.11
N GLN A 24 2.41 1.65 11.87
CA GLN A 24 1.60 2.61 11.12
C GLN A 24 1.48 3.94 11.87
N GLU A 25 1.22 3.90 13.17
CA GLU A 25 1.13 5.09 14.03
C GLU A 25 2.46 5.85 14.05
N LYS A 26 3.59 5.14 14.21
CA LYS A 26 4.94 5.74 14.15
C LYS A 26 5.25 6.34 12.78
N ALA A 27 4.88 5.67 11.69
CA ALA A 27 5.08 6.18 10.34
C ALA A 27 4.23 7.45 10.09
N ASN A 28 2.99 7.47 10.57
CA ASN A 28 2.11 8.62 10.47
C ASN A 28 2.63 9.81 11.29
N ALA A 29 3.11 9.57 12.51
CA ALA A 29 3.72 10.60 13.35
C ALA A 29 4.96 11.20 12.69
N ALA A 30 5.89 10.36 12.19
CA ALA A 30 7.08 10.82 11.49
C ALA A 30 6.75 11.61 10.21
N LEU A 31 5.71 11.19 9.47
CA LEU A 31 5.24 11.91 8.29
C LEU A 31 4.63 13.27 8.66
N LEU A 32 3.87 13.34 9.75
CA LEU A 32 3.30 14.59 10.25
C LEU A 32 4.41 15.57 10.66
N ASP A 33 5.36 15.12 11.48
CA ASP A 33 6.50 15.94 11.92
C ASP A 33 7.30 16.46 10.72
N TYR A 34 7.58 15.58 9.75
CA TYR A 34 8.26 15.98 8.51
C TYR A 34 7.48 17.07 7.76
N THR A 35 6.16 16.93 7.63
CA THR A 35 5.35 17.95 6.96
C THR A 35 5.29 19.27 7.72
N LEU A 36 5.25 19.24 9.05
CA LEU A 36 5.25 20.45 9.88
C LEU A 36 6.58 21.19 9.83
N CYS A 37 7.70 20.46 9.86
CA CYS A 37 9.04 21.06 9.79
C CYS A 37 9.39 21.60 8.40
N HIS A 38 9.04 20.87 7.33
CA HIS A 38 9.45 21.21 5.97
C HIS A 38 8.41 22.04 5.20
N TYR A 39 7.14 22.01 5.60
CA TYR A 39 6.04 22.74 4.93
C TYR A 39 5.17 23.53 5.92
N PRO A 40 5.76 24.42 6.74
CA PRO A 40 5.01 25.16 7.77
C PRO A 40 3.91 26.08 7.20
N HIS A 41 4.02 26.47 5.93
CA HIS A 41 3.02 27.29 5.23
C HIS A 41 1.87 26.48 4.62
N CYS A 42 1.90 25.15 4.69
CA CYS A 42 0.91 24.27 4.08
C CYS A 42 0.40 23.25 5.11
N GLY A 43 -0.52 23.69 5.96
CA GLY A 43 -1.12 22.87 7.03
C GLY A 43 -1.78 21.58 6.54
N ASP A 44 -2.27 21.58 5.30
CA ASP A 44 -2.99 20.43 4.72
C ASP A 44 -2.07 19.44 4.00
N LYS A 45 -0.75 19.68 3.96
CA LYS A 45 0.21 18.85 3.20
C LYS A 45 0.19 17.38 3.66
N PHE A 46 0.07 17.17 4.97
CA PHE A 46 -0.07 15.83 5.55
C PHE A 46 -1.31 15.10 5.02
N GLN A 47 -2.47 15.77 5.04
CA GLN A 47 -3.72 15.20 4.54
C GLN A 47 -3.65 14.92 3.04
N GLN A 48 -3.08 15.82 2.24
CA GLN A 48 -2.91 15.61 0.80
C GLN A 48 -2.03 14.39 0.50
N LEU A 49 -0.96 14.18 1.27
CA LEU A 49 -0.11 13.00 1.12
C LEU A 49 -0.84 11.72 1.53
N LEU A 50 -1.64 11.75 2.60
CA LEU A 50 -2.49 10.63 3.00
C LEU A 50 -3.53 10.29 1.92
N LEU A 51 -4.20 11.29 1.35
CA LEU A 51 -5.17 11.08 0.27
C LEU A 51 -4.50 10.45 -0.96
N CYS A 52 -3.35 10.96 -1.38
CA CYS A 52 -2.57 10.40 -2.49
C CYS A 52 -2.19 8.93 -2.22
N LEU A 53 -1.80 8.59 -0.98
CA LEU A 53 -1.51 7.20 -0.61
C LEU A 53 -2.75 6.30 -0.71
N VAL A 54 -3.92 6.79 -0.30
CA VAL A 54 -5.19 6.05 -0.42
C VAL A 54 -5.56 5.83 -1.88
N GLU A 55 -5.42 6.85 -2.74
CA GLU A 55 -5.69 6.76 -4.17
C GLU A 55 -4.75 5.78 -4.86
N VAL A 56 -3.45 5.87 -4.61
CA VAL A 56 -2.45 4.93 -5.15
C VAL A 56 -2.74 3.50 -4.71
N ARG A 57 -3.20 3.30 -3.47
CA ARG A 57 -3.62 1.99 -2.97
C ARG A 57 -4.85 1.47 -3.73
N ALA A 58 -5.87 2.31 -3.93
CA ALA A 58 -7.07 1.94 -4.67
C ALA A 58 -6.74 1.56 -6.12
N LEU A 59 -5.93 2.37 -6.81
CA LEU A 59 -5.44 2.09 -8.16
C LEU A 59 -4.65 0.78 -8.22
N SER A 60 -3.78 0.54 -7.23
CA SER A 60 -3.01 -0.71 -7.14
C SER A 60 -3.90 -1.93 -6.94
N MET A 61 -5.00 -1.79 -6.19
CA MET A 61 -5.98 -2.87 -5.98
C MET A 61 -6.74 -3.17 -7.28
N GLN A 62 -7.23 -2.14 -7.96
CA GLN A 62 -7.89 -2.27 -9.26
C GLN A 62 -6.95 -2.88 -10.32
N ALA A 63 -5.68 -2.44 -10.36
CA ALA A 63 -4.68 -2.98 -11.28
C ALA A 63 -4.44 -4.48 -11.01
N LYS A 64 -4.41 -4.90 -9.75
CA LYS A 64 -4.29 -6.33 -9.41
C LYS A 64 -5.50 -7.13 -9.84
N GLU A 65 -6.72 -6.63 -9.59
CA GLU A 65 -7.95 -7.28 -10.01
C GLU A 65 -8.00 -7.42 -11.54
N TYR A 66 -7.64 -6.35 -12.26
CA TYR A 66 -7.50 -6.36 -13.71
C TYR A 66 -6.49 -7.41 -14.19
N LEU A 67 -5.30 -7.46 -13.59
CA LEU A 67 -4.28 -8.45 -13.92
C LEU A 67 -4.74 -9.88 -13.59
N TYR A 68 -5.52 -10.06 -12.53
CA TYR A 68 -6.09 -11.35 -12.15
C TYR A 68 -7.13 -11.83 -13.17
N HIS A 69 -8.04 -10.96 -13.60
CA HIS A 69 -8.99 -11.26 -14.67
C HIS A 69 -8.27 -11.62 -15.98
N LYS A 70 -7.21 -10.89 -16.33
CA LYS A 70 -6.41 -11.16 -17.52
C LYS A 70 -5.64 -12.48 -17.43
N HIS A 71 -5.19 -12.85 -16.23
CA HIS A 71 -4.56 -14.14 -15.96
C HIS A 71 -5.55 -15.31 -16.13
N LEU A 72 -6.78 -15.19 -15.61
CA LEU A 72 -7.84 -16.20 -15.79
C LEU A 72 -8.23 -16.38 -17.27
N GLY A 73 -8.14 -15.32 -18.07
CA GLY A 73 -8.36 -15.34 -19.52
C GLY A 73 -7.25 -16.02 -20.34
N ASN A 74 -6.17 -16.51 -19.72
CA ASN A 74 -4.97 -17.05 -20.38
C ASN A 74 -4.24 -16.07 -21.32
N GLU A 75 -4.54 -14.77 -21.23
CA GLU A 75 -3.91 -13.73 -22.05
C GLU A 75 -2.54 -13.30 -21.51
N MET A 76 -2.07 -13.92 -20.42
CA MET A 76 -0.79 -13.64 -19.78
C MET A 76 0.15 -14.85 -19.92
N PRO A 77 1.40 -14.65 -20.39
CA PRO A 77 2.41 -15.70 -20.43
C PRO A 77 2.60 -16.30 -19.03
N ARG A 78 2.37 -17.61 -18.90
CA ARG A 78 2.65 -18.36 -17.65
C ARG A 78 4.17 -18.49 -17.50
N ASN A 79 4.69 -18.46 -16.26
CA ASN A 79 6.12 -18.36 -15.88
C ASN A 79 6.72 -16.94 -15.94
N ASN A 80 6.03 -15.94 -15.41
CA ASN A 80 6.60 -14.61 -15.17
C ASN A 80 6.48 -14.26 -13.69
N LEU A 81 7.50 -13.60 -13.14
CA LEU A 81 7.58 -13.08 -11.77
C LEU A 81 6.30 -12.31 -11.37
N LEU A 82 5.68 -11.64 -12.33
CA LEU A 82 4.43 -10.89 -12.13
C LEU A 82 3.25 -11.79 -11.70
N ILE A 83 3.16 -13.02 -12.22
CA ILE A 83 2.13 -14.00 -11.84
C ILE A 83 2.47 -14.61 -10.48
N GLU A 84 3.74 -14.93 -10.23
CA GLU A 84 4.20 -15.44 -8.94
C GLU A 84 3.91 -14.43 -7.81
N MET A 85 4.14 -13.14 -8.05
CA MET A 85 3.82 -12.06 -7.11
C MET A 85 2.32 -11.84 -6.92
N LEU A 86 1.48 -12.16 -7.91
CA LEU A 86 0.01 -12.15 -7.77
C LEU A 86 -0.48 -13.33 -6.91
N GLN A 87 0.13 -14.51 -7.06
CA GLN A 87 -0.22 -15.73 -6.32
C GLN A 87 0.32 -15.75 -4.89
N ALA A 88 1.51 -15.19 -4.64
CA ALA A 88 2.18 -15.19 -3.34
C ALA A 88 1.45 -14.44 -2.21
N LYS A 89 0.40 -13.67 -2.52
CA LYS A 89 -0.45 -13.01 -1.51
C LYS A 89 -1.66 -13.84 -1.06
N GLN A 90 -1.89 -15.02 -1.62
CA GLN A 90 -3.04 -15.89 -1.31
C GLN A 90 -2.71 -17.07 -0.37
N THR A 91 -1.46 -17.23 0.06
CA THR A 91 -1.01 -18.19 1.09
C THR A 91 -0.51 -17.45 2.32
#